data_AF-A0A532TBP7-F1
#
_entry.id   AF-A0A532TBP7-F1
#
_cell.length_a   1.000
_cell.length_b   1.000
_cell.length_c   1.000
_cell.angle_alpha   90.00
_cell.angle_beta   90.00
_cell.angle_gamma   90.00
#
_symmetry.space_group_name_H-M   'P 1'
#
loop_
_entity.id
_entity.type
_entity.pdbx_description
1 polymer ?
#
loop_
_entity_poly.entity_id
_entity_poly.type
_entity_poly.pdbx_seq_one_letter_code
_entity_poly.pdbx_strand_id
1 'polypeptide(L)'
;MSLWTKIAKNEIKLRTNKFRNHRVLFFIILYSFLLVWAFLLAPLLFDLFMPTFVEAIEQIDRAVALIIEYVLMAVFLSVFIYPLNSIYRRTEIGFKEIILASPATAGDIFVGEFIGRLPIYLGGILLFTPIIIGMLNPIFNLNIVQSIIIYGCISGLIIFAALLGSIVAAWLEHKIAKSERARDLGKILIFLLSIAMVAIIYSLQFLFDFLINNPQLRNWLIFYPSLWFSNIILYFIAPSLLGRYILNIWSSTTLVIAVPLIIFLIAYKMADRFFTVEGGIEKISTTIKRENKFYFLIRKSTGHKWEGLIITQIKDFLRRRESIMKIVYLLGLVGILGVIFSNLGITHVIVESIVVVMLIMIGGIMYGLLFGSYIFVGSKDIIWLYKRSPRNIYALVFSYLLAMLIFNILMTLGLTIFFAYFFNFDLFTIIFFFCFYLINSEVVISQAVGIQCLSPSFEEKGSTMTTNNLLLMVFQFIPFQFVFLIVLIAFPIPSSPELAKFHFLMPLLLISIGIALPLLFLGLKKLSKIE
;
A
#
# COMPACT_ATOMS: atom_id res chain seq x y z
N MET A 1 27.94 8.70 27.39
CA MET A 1 26.51 8.99 27.09
C MET A 1 26.20 8.41 25.73
N SER A 2 25.22 7.52 25.65
CA SER A 2 24.87 6.87 24.38
C SER A 2 24.31 7.88 23.37
N LEU A 3 24.81 7.83 22.14
CA LEU A 3 24.49 8.82 21.12
C LEU A 3 23.09 8.60 20.51
N TRP A 4 22.48 7.42 20.75
CA TRP A 4 21.14 7.06 20.27
C TRP A 4 20.06 8.07 20.67
N THR A 5 20.15 8.68 21.86
CA THR A 5 19.17 9.68 22.33
C THR A 5 19.16 10.94 21.47
N LYS A 6 20.34 11.40 21.01
CA LYS A 6 20.48 12.57 20.14
C LYS A 6 19.95 12.26 18.74
N ILE A 7 20.22 11.05 18.25
CA ILE A 7 19.73 10.57 16.95
C ILE A 7 18.20 10.49 16.96
N ALA A 8 17.59 9.90 17.99
CA ALA A 8 16.14 9.84 18.13
C ALA A 8 15.48 11.23 18.13
N LYS A 9 16.07 12.19 18.85
CA LYS A 9 15.59 13.59 18.84
C LYS A 9 15.69 14.22 17.44
N ASN A 10 16.76 13.95 16.71
CA ASN A 10 16.94 14.47 15.36
C ASN A 10 15.96 13.84 14.36
N GLU A 11 15.71 12.55 14.45
CA GLU A 11 14.71 11.84 13.62
C GLU A 11 13.31 12.46 13.81
N ILE A 12 12.92 12.72 15.06
CA ILE A 12 11.64 13.41 15.35
C ILE A 12 11.62 14.81 14.73
N LYS A 13 12.72 15.57 14.83
CA LYS A 13 12.82 16.92 14.25
C LYS A 13 12.72 16.92 12.73
N LEU A 14 13.32 15.94 12.06
CA LEU A 14 13.27 15.79 10.61
C LEU A 14 11.84 15.51 10.15
N ARG A 15 11.14 14.57 10.80
CA ARG A 15 9.75 14.24 10.44
C ARG A 15 8.77 15.37 10.70
N THR A 16 9.05 16.20 11.71
CA THR A 16 8.24 17.37 12.07
C THR A 16 8.79 18.68 11.51
N ASN A 17 9.62 18.64 10.46
CA ASN A 17 10.26 19.83 9.91
C ASN A 17 9.24 20.90 9.45
N LYS A 18 8.08 20.47 8.92
CA LYS A 18 6.99 21.39 8.53
C LYS A 18 6.41 22.19 9.70
N PHE A 19 6.50 21.68 10.93
CA PHE A 19 5.96 22.30 12.14
C PHE A 19 7.07 22.80 13.06
N ARG A 20 8.25 23.16 12.53
CA ARG A 20 9.47 23.46 13.30
C ARG A 20 9.26 24.34 14.53
N ASN A 21 8.46 25.39 14.42
CA ASN A 21 8.23 26.38 15.49
C ASN A 21 7.15 25.95 16.49
N HIS A 22 6.27 25.02 16.11
CA HIS A 22 5.12 24.59 16.91
C HIS A 22 5.08 23.08 17.13
N ARG A 23 6.24 22.40 17.14
CA ARG A 23 6.30 20.93 17.23
C ARG A 23 5.59 20.36 18.45
N VAL A 24 5.77 20.99 19.61
CA VAL A 24 5.12 20.55 20.86
C VAL A 24 3.62 20.71 20.74
N LEU A 25 3.15 21.88 20.29
CA LEU A 25 1.74 22.16 20.07
C LEU A 25 1.11 21.21 19.04
N PHE A 26 1.83 20.88 17.96
CA PHE A 26 1.41 19.89 16.97
C PHE A 26 1.17 18.51 17.60
N PHE A 27 2.09 18.01 18.42
CA PHE A 27 1.89 16.74 19.11
C PHE A 27 0.75 16.81 20.13
N ILE A 28 0.63 17.90 20.88
CA ILE A 28 -0.49 18.09 21.82
C ILE A 28 -1.82 18.03 21.07
N ILE A 29 -1.99 18.79 19.99
CA ILE A 29 -3.23 18.79 19.20
C ILE A 29 -3.50 17.40 18.61
N LEU A 30 -2.49 16.77 18.01
CA LEU A 30 -2.61 15.46 17.39
C LEU A 30 -3.06 14.40 18.41
N TYR A 31 -2.38 14.29 19.55
CA TYR A 31 -2.72 13.29 20.57
C TYR A 31 -4.02 13.63 21.29
N SER A 32 -4.35 14.90 21.53
CA SER A 32 -5.66 15.27 22.06
C SER A 32 -6.78 14.83 21.13
N PHE A 33 -6.64 15.07 19.82
CA PHE A 33 -7.62 14.61 18.83
C PHE A 33 -7.72 13.07 18.78
N LEU A 34 -6.58 12.38 18.80
CA LEU A 34 -6.55 10.91 18.82
C LEU A 34 -7.14 10.32 20.10
N LEU A 35 -6.97 10.97 21.25
CA LEU A 35 -7.57 10.54 22.52
C LEU A 35 -9.09 10.74 22.50
N VAL A 36 -9.58 11.86 21.96
CA VAL A 36 -11.02 12.09 21.75
C VAL A 36 -11.59 11.05 20.79
N TRP A 37 -10.88 10.75 19.71
CA TRP A 37 -11.25 9.64 18.81
C TRP A 37 -11.33 8.31 19.56
N ALA A 38 -10.29 7.99 20.32
CA ALA A 38 -10.10 6.69 20.93
C ALA A 38 -11.10 6.36 22.04
N PHE A 39 -11.44 7.34 22.87
CA PHE A 39 -12.29 7.13 24.04
C PHE A 39 -13.73 7.59 23.87
N LEU A 40 -14.02 8.45 22.88
CA LEU A 40 -15.35 9.04 22.73
C LEU A 40 -15.95 8.72 21.36
N LEU A 41 -15.30 9.10 20.26
CA LEU A 41 -15.91 8.98 18.93
C LEU A 41 -16.00 7.53 18.44
N ALA A 42 -14.92 6.75 18.56
CA ALA A 42 -14.91 5.37 18.07
C ALA A 42 -15.92 4.48 18.82
N PRO A 43 -15.95 4.44 20.17
CA PRO A 43 -16.95 3.66 20.88
C PRO A 43 -18.38 4.04 20.48
N LEU A 44 -18.69 5.35 20.45
CA LEU A 44 -20.02 5.84 20.06
C LEU A 44 -20.42 5.44 18.64
N LEU A 45 -19.47 5.46 17.70
CA LEU A 45 -19.71 5.07 16.32
C LEU A 45 -20.00 3.56 16.20
N PHE A 46 -19.26 2.71 16.92
CA PHE A 46 -19.47 1.27 16.86
C PHE A 46 -20.68 0.81 17.67
N ASP A 47 -20.98 1.43 18.81
CA ASP A 47 -22.19 1.13 19.59
C ASP A 47 -23.48 1.43 18.80
N LEU A 48 -23.44 2.37 17.84
CA LEU A 48 -24.59 2.72 17.00
C LEU A 48 -24.91 1.66 15.93
N PHE A 49 -23.90 0.92 15.45
CA PHE A 49 -24.01 0.05 14.27
C PHE A 49 -23.73 -1.43 14.55
N MET A 50 -22.86 -1.76 15.50
CA MET A 50 -22.50 -3.15 15.77
C MET A 50 -23.66 -4.00 16.34
N PRO A 51 -24.57 -3.50 17.18
CA PRO A 51 -25.69 -4.32 17.68
C PRO A 51 -26.53 -4.92 16.55
N THR A 52 -26.81 -4.13 15.49
CA THR A 52 -27.56 -4.62 14.33
C THR A 52 -26.78 -5.67 13.54
N PHE A 53 -25.45 -5.60 13.52
CA PHE A 53 -24.58 -6.62 12.93
C PHE A 53 -24.55 -7.91 13.74
N VAL A 54 -24.53 -7.79 15.07
CA VAL A 54 -24.48 -8.94 15.97
C VAL A 54 -25.77 -9.74 15.90
N GLU A 55 -26.93 -9.05 15.86
CA GLU A 55 -28.23 -9.69 15.68
C GLU A 55 -28.38 -10.39 14.32
N ALA A 56 -27.70 -9.90 13.28
CA ALA A 56 -27.83 -10.42 11.91
C ALA A 56 -27.02 -11.70 11.66
N ILE A 57 -26.04 -12.06 12.49
CA ILE A 57 -25.15 -13.20 12.27
C ILE A 57 -25.24 -14.18 13.44
N GLU A 58 -25.97 -15.28 13.24
CA GLU A 58 -26.02 -16.38 14.20
C GLU A 58 -24.61 -16.97 14.45
N GLN A 59 -24.27 -17.25 15.73
CA GLN A 59 -23.01 -17.88 16.17
C GLN A 59 -21.72 -17.03 16.04
N ILE A 60 -21.81 -15.70 16.00
CA ILE A 60 -20.64 -14.78 16.04
C ILE A 60 -19.61 -15.19 17.09
N ASP A 61 -20.05 -15.56 18.29
CA ASP A 61 -19.19 -15.80 19.46
C ASP A 61 -18.07 -16.81 19.17
N ARG A 62 -18.38 -17.87 18.41
CA ARG A 62 -17.40 -18.92 18.06
C ARG A 62 -16.44 -18.48 16.96
N ALA A 63 -16.89 -17.60 16.06
CA ALA A 63 -16.09 -17.05 14.97
C ALA A 63 -15.17 -15.91 15.45
N VAL A 64 -15.53 -15.20 16.53
CA VAL A 64 -14.74 -14.07 17.05
C VAL A 64 -13.28 -14.45 17.30
N ALA A 65 -13.01 -15.63 17.87
CA ALA A 65 -11.64 -16.06 18.14
C ALA A 65 -10.77 -16.04 16.88
N LEU A 66 -11.28 -16.62 15.80
CA LEU A 66 -10.60 -16.69 14.51
C LEU A 66 -10.50 -15.32 13.85
N ILE A 67 -11.52 -14.47 13.98
CA ILE A 67 -11.50 -13.10 13.49
C ILE A 67 -10.40 -12.29 14.20
N ILE A 68 -10.28 -12.38 15.53
CA ILE A 68 -9.24 -11.70 16.29
C ILE A 68 -7.86 -12.19 15.86
N GLU A 69 -7.67 -13.51 15.75
CA GLU A 69 -6.41 -14.12 15.29
C GLU A 69 -6.04 -13.65 13.89
N TYR A 70 -6.99 -13.65 12.96
CA TYR A 70 -6.83 -13.18 11.58
C TYR A 70 -6.45 -11.70 11.53
N VAL A 71 -7.22 -10.84 12.21
CA VAL A 71 -6.97 -9.39 12.24
C VAL A 71 -5.59 -9.10 12.81
N LEU A 72 -5.19 -9.75 13.90
CA LEU A 72 -3.87 -9.52 14.50
C LEU A 72 -2.72 -10.05 13.63
N MET A 73 -2.91 -11.19 12.92
CA MET A 73 -1.94 -11.65 11.92
C MET A 73 -1.81 -10.64 10.76
N ALA A 74 -2.93 -10.16 10.23
CA ALA A 74 -2.95 -9.19 9.14
C ALA A 74 -2.30 -7.85 9.56
N VAL A 75 -2.60 -7.35 10.77
CA VAL A 75 -1.96 -6.15 11.33
C VAL A 75 -0.46 -6.37 11.52
N PHE A 76 -0.05 -7.52 12.06
CA PHE A 76 1.37 -7.84 12.25
C PHE A 76 2.12 -7.82 10.92
N LEU A 77 1.62 -8.51 9.90
CA LEU A 77 2.23 -8.51 8.55
C LEU A 77 2.27 -7.10 7.96
N SER A 78 1.18 -6.35 8.06
CA SER A 78 1.09 -5.00 7.52
C SER A 78 2.12 -4.05 8.14
N VAL A 79 2.30 -4.11 9.46
CA VAL A 79 3.30 -3.29 10.18
C VAL A 79 4.72 -3.77 9.90
N PHE A 80 4.93 -5.08 9.80
CA PHE A 80 6.22 -5.66 9.43
C PHE A 80 6.70 -5.20 8.04
N ILE A 81 5.78 -5.04 7.09
CA ILE A 81 6.08 -4.57 5.72
C ILE A 81 6.43 -3.08 5.67
N TYR A 82 5.87 -2.28 6.58
CA TYR A 82 6.03 -0.83 6.52
C TYR A 82 7.50 -0.36 6.48
N PRO A 83 8.42 -0.85 7.33
CA PRO A 83 9.85 -0.55 7.21
C PRO A 83 10.48 -1.04 5.91
N LEU A 84 10.07 -2.20 5.37
CA LEU A 84 10.61 -2.74 4.12
C LEU A 84 10.33 -1.81 2.93
N ASN A 85 9.18 -1.13 2.94
CA ASN A 85 8.85 -0.14 1.92
C ASN A 85 9.77 1.09 1.95
N SER A 86 10.44 1.37 3.07
CA SER A 86 11.36 2.52 3.14
C SER A 86 12.62 2.32 2.28
N ILE A 87 12.99 1.07 1.99
CA ILE A 87 14.13 0.73 1.11
C ILE A 87 13.88 1.16 -0.35
N TYR A 88 12.61 1.34 -0.77
CA TYR A 88 12.29 1.85 -2.12
C TYR A 88 12.67 3.30 -2.34
N ARG A 89 12.77 4.09 -1.26
CA ARG A 89 13.11 5.50 -1.36
C ARG A 89 14.62 5.58 -1.56
N ARG A 90 15.07 6.30 -2.60
CA ARG A 90 16.49 6.68 -2.72
C ARG A 90 16.80 7.42 -1.43
N THR A 91 17.66 6.84 -0.60
CA THR A 91 18.05 7.45 0.67
C THR A 91 18.73 8.78 0.34
N GLU A 92 18.29 9.85 1.00
CA GLU A 92 18.89 11.18 0.84
C GLU A 92 20.37 11.07 1.19
N ILE A 93 21.22 11.19 0.15
CA ILE A 93 22.67 10.94 0.22
C ILE A 93 23.30 11.80 1.33
N GLY A 94 22.80 13.03 1.50
CA GLY A 94 23.32 13.97 2.51
C GLY A 94 23.10 13.56 3.97
N PHE A 95 22.09 12.76 4.31
CA PHE A 95 21.86 12.36 5.72
C PHE A 95 22.85 11.27 6.17
N LYS A 96 23.17 10.33 5.28
CA LYS A 96 24.14 9.26 5.57
C LYS A 96 25.57 9.78 5.67
N GLU A 97 25.93 10.80 4.88
CA GLU A 97 27.25 11.46 4.95
C GLU A 97 27.48 12.18 6.27
N ILE A 98 26.45 12.84 6.83
CA ILE A 98 26.53 13.50 8.14
C ILE A 98 26.67 12.46 9.27
N ILE A 99 26.04 11.29 9.12
CA ILE A 99 26.13 10.19 10.08
C ILE A 99 27.52 9.52 10.03
N LEU A 100 28.09 9.33 8.84
CA LEU A 100 29.47 8.82 8.64
C LEU A 100 30.52 9.69 9.33
N ALA A 101 30.30 11.00 9.39
CA ALA A 101 31.19 11.95 10.06
C ALA A 101 31.06 11.96 11.60
N SER A 102 30.10 11.21 12.16
CA SER A 102 29.84 11.18 13.61
C SER A 102 30.44 9.93 14.28
N PRO A 103 30.87 9.99 15.56
CA PRO A 103 31.41 8.83 16.29
C PRO A 103 30.35 7.81 16.74
N ALA A 104 29.16 7.81 16.12
CA ALA A 104 28.06 6.93 16.52
C ALA A 104 28.24 5.50 15.95
N THR A 105 28.01 4.49 16.79
CA THR A 105 28.00 3.09 16.34
C THR A 105 26.74 2.78 15.54
N ALA A 106 26.78 1.76 14.68
CA ALA A 106 25.60 1.35 13.91
C ALA A 106 24.41 0.98 14.82
N GLY A 107 24.68 0.40 15.99
CA GLY A 107 23.67 0.09 17.00
C GLY A 107 22.99 1.32 17.58
N ASP A 108 23.75 2.38 17.86
CA ASP A 108 23.22 3.66 18.35
C ASP A 108 22.36 4.36 17.28
N ILE A 109 22.76 4.26 16.00
CA ILE A 109 21.99 4.79 14.87
C ILE A 109 20.68 4.03 14.70
N PHE A 110 20.73 2.70 14.64
CA PHE A 110 19.55 1.86 14.45
C PHE A 110 18.51 2.06 15.57
N VAL A 111 18.94 2.00 16.84
CA VAL A 111 18.05 2.19 17.99
C VAL A 111 17.53 3.63 18.04
N GLY A 112 18.37 4.61 17.73
CA GLY A 112 17.97 6.01 17.66
C GLY A 112 16.86 6.25 16.63
N GLU A 113 17.01 5.71 15.42
CA GLU A 113 15.98 5.79 14.39
C GLU A 113 14.70 5.05 14.77
N PHE A 114 14.80 3.85 15.32
CA PHE A 114 13.64 3.06 15.74
C PHE A 114 12.83 3.78 16.83
N ILE A 115 13.50 4.25 17.89
CA ILE A 115 12.87 5.01 18.97
C ILE A 115 12.28 6.33 18.46
N GLY A 116 12.98 7.02 17.54
CA GLY A 116 12.49 8.24 16.91
C GLY A 116 11.18 8.05 16.12
N ARG A 117 10.89 6.82 15.68
CA ARG A 117 9.64 6.45 14.99
C ARG A 117 8.50 6.05 15.92
N LEU A 118 8.77 5.73 17.20
CA LEU A 118 7.75 5.30 18.17
C LEU A 118 6.55 6.26 18.32
N PRO A 119 6.71 7.59 18.35
CA PRO A 119 5.55 8.50 18.45
C PRO A 119 4.54 8.29 17.31
N ILE A 120 5.01 7.98 16.11
CA ILE A 120 4.15 7.72 14.96
C ILE A 120 3.41 6.40 15.14
N TYR A 121 4.09 5.35 15.61
CA TYR A 121 3.46 4.07 15.92
C TYR A 121 2.41 4.21 17.03
N LEU A 122 2.67 5.02 18.06
CA LEU A 122 1.69 5.36 19.10
C LEU A 122 0.46 6.08 18.53
N GLY A 123 0.66 6.99 17.58
CA GLY A 123 -0.45 7.63 16.86
C GLY A 123 -1.31 6.59 16.10
N GLY A 124 -0.67 5.63 15.44
CA GLY A 124 -1.35 4.52 14.79
C GLY A 124 -2.12 3.61 15.76
N ILE A 125 -1.52 3.29 16.91
CA ILE A 125 -2.16 2.50 17.98
C ILE A 125 -3.45 3.18 18.45
N LEU A 126 -3.40 4.48 18.73
CA LEU A 126 -4.56 5.26 19.16
C LEU A 126 -5.63 5.42 18.07
N LEU A 127 -5.26 5.25 16.80
CA LEU A 127 -6.22 5.26 15.70
C LEU A 127 -6.94 3.92 15.54
N PHE A 128 -6.18 2.81 15.54
CA PHE A 128 -6.69 1.48 15.18
C PHE A 128 -7.22 0.66 16.36
N THR A 129 -6.63 0.77 17.54
CA THR A 129 -7.08 -0.01 18.71
C THR A 129 -8.53 0.30 19.13
N PRO A 130 -9.00 1.56 19.11
CA PRO A 130 -10.40 1.86 19.42
C PRO A 130 -11.39 1.18 18.47
N ILE A 131 -11.00 0.94 17.22
CA ILE A 131 -11.83 0.22 16.25
C ILE A 131 -12.01 -1.23 16.71
N ILE A 132 -10.93 -1.89 17.10
CA ILE A 132 -10.98 -3.28 17.61
C ILE A 132 -11.80 -3.34 18.90
N ILE A 133 -11.59 -2.42 19.84
CA ILE A 133 -12.36 -2.38 21.08
C ILE A 133 -13.84 -2.09 20.79
N GLY A 134 -14.15 -1.12 19.92
CA GLY A 134 -15.52 -0.78 19.54
C GLY A 134 -16.23 -1.94 18.85
N MET A 135 -15.53 -2.76 18.06
CA MET A 135 -16.11 -3.97 17.48
C MET A 135 -16.38 -5.08 18.51
N LEU A 136 -15.56 -5.17 19.56
CA LEU A 136 -15.66 -6.24 20.56
C LEU A 136 -16.57 -5.87 21.76
N ASN A 137 -16.68 -4.59 22.08
CA ASN A 137 -17.42 -4.11 23.24
C ASN A 137 -18.90 -4.49 23.23
N PRO A 138 -19.65 -4.33 22.12
CA PRO A 138 -21.06 -4.73 22.05
C PRO A 138 -21.30 -6.24 22.17
N ILE A 139 -20.27 -7.06 21.90
CA ILE A 139 -20.37 -8.52 21.93
C ILE A 139 -20.09 -9.04 23.35
N PHE A 140 -19.03 -8.53 24.00
CA PHE A 140 -18.54 -9.08 25.28
C PHE A 140 -18.72 -8.16 26.49
N ASN A 141 -19.24 -6.94 26.30
CA ASN A 141 -19.34 -5.90 27.32
C ASN A 141 -18.02 -5.69 28.06
N LEU A 142 -17.03 -5.13 27.36
CA LEU A 142 -15.67 -5.05 27.85
C LEU A 142 -15.54 -4.10 29.05
N ASN A 143 -14.86 -4.54 30.10
CA ASN A 143 -14.49 -3.70 31.23
C ASN A 143 -13.22 -2.88 30.92
N ILE A 144 -13.02 -1.78 31.64
CA ILE A 144 -11.86 -0.86 31.50
C ILE A 144 -10.53 -1.63 31.55
N VAL A 145 -10.42 -2.62 32.45
CA VAL A 145 -9.21 -3.45 32.58
C VAL A 145 -8.95 -4.26 31.30
N GLN A 146 -9.99 -4.86 30.72
CA GLN A 146 -9.87 -5.62 29.47
C GLN A 146 -9.47 -4.69 28.32
N SER A 147 -10.05 -3.49 28.25
CA SER A 147 -9.67 -2.47 27.25
C SER A 147 -8.19 -2.09 27.37
N ILE A 148 -7.68 -1.86 28.59
CA ILE A 148 -6.25 -1.56 28.83
C ILE A 148 -5.35 -2.71 28.38
N ILE A 149 -5.73 -3.95 28.64
CA ILE A 149 -4.99 -5.14 28.21
C ILE A 149 -4.96 -5.23 26.68
N ILE A 150 -6.09 -5.00 26.02
CA ILE A 150 -6.17 -4.97 24.54
C ILE A 150 -5.25 -3.88 23.98
N TYR A 151 -5.25 -2.67 24.56
CA TYR A 151 -4.29 -1.61 24.22
C TYR A 151 -2.84 -2.04 24.38
N GLY A 152 -2.50 -2.65 25.51
CA GLY A 152 -1.14 -3.15 25.76
C GLY A 152 -0.71 -4.20 24.74
N CYS A 153 -1.59 -5.15 24.42
CA CYS A 153 -1.31 -6.23 23.47
C CYS A 153 -1.13 -5.70 22.04
N ILE A 154 -2.03 -4.85 21.56
CA ILE A 154 -1.92 -4.27 20.21
C ILE A 154 -0.68 -3.37 20.12
N SER A 155 -0.40 -2.59 21.17
CA SER A 155 0.81 -1.76 21.22
C SER A 155 2.08 -2.60 21.14
N GLY A 156 2.16 -3.67 21.96
CA GLY A 156 3.28 -4.60 21.95
C GLY A 156 3.45 -5.28 20.60
N LEU A 157 2.34 -5.71 19.97
CA LEU A 157 2.35 -6.32 18.64
C LEU A 157 2.88 -5.37 17.58
N ILE A 158 2.40 -4.12 17.54
CA ILE A 158 2.83 -3.12 16.55
C ILE A 158 4.31 -2.78 16.73
N ILE A 159 4.76 -2.56 17.98
CA ILE A 159 6.17 -2.28 18.27
C ILE A 159 7.04 -3.47 17.87
N PHE A 160 6.60 -4.70 18.17
CA PHE A 160 7.36 -5.90 17.85
C PHE A 160 7.45 -6.16 16.34
N ALA A 161 6.32 -6.03 15.63
CA ALA A 161 6.28 -6.14 14.17
C ALA A 161 7.17 -5.09 13.50
N ALA A 162 7.12 -3.84 13.99
CA ALA A 162 7.95 -2.75 13.47
C ALA A 162 9.45 -3.00 13.73
N LEU A 163 9.80 -3.55 14.90
CA LEU A 163 11.18 -3.91 15.24
C LEU A 163 11.69 -4.97 14.27
N LEU A 164 10.98 -6.08 14.12
CA LEU A 164 11.33 -7.15 13.18
C LEU A 164 11.44 -6.63 11.75
N GLY A 165 10.45 -5.86 11.30
CA GLY A 165 10.45 -5.26 9.97
C GLY A 165 11.67 -4.36 9.74
N SER A 166 12.06 -3.56 10.74
CA SER A 166 13.23 -2.69 10.66
C SER A 166 14.55 -3.46 10.60
N ILE A 167 14.68 -4.57 11.34
CA ILE A 167 15.87 -5.44 11.30
C ILE A 167 15.99 -6.11 9.92
N VAL A 168 14.89 -6.70 9.43
CA VAL A 168 14.89 -7.34 8.11
C VAL A 168 15.15 -6.30 7.01
N ALA A 169 14.60 -5.09 7.14
CA ALA A 169 14.84 -4.03 6.18
C ALA A 169 16.30 -3.59 6.15
N ALA A 170 16.91 -3.34 7.31
CA ALA A 170 18.32 -3.01 7.41
C ALA A 170 19.22 -4.12 6.85
N TRP A 171 18.93 -5.38 7.19
CA TRP A 171 19.66 -6.54 6.68
C TRP A 171 19.58 -6.69 5.16
N LEU A 172 18.38 -6.51 4.59
CA LEU A 172 18.19 -6.50 3.13
C LEU A 172 18.95 -5.34 2.50
N GLU A 173 18.82 -4.12 3.03
CA GLU A 173 19.53 -2.95 2.52
C GLU A 173 21.05 -3.18 2.52
N HIS A 174 21.60 -3.74 3.60
CA HIS A 174 23.02 -4.08 3.71
C HIS A 174 23.47 -5.11 2.67
N LYS A 175 22.65 -6.14 2.41
CA LYS A 175 22.95 -7.14 1.36
C LYS A 175 22.89 -6.54 -0.04
N ILE A 176 21.94 -5.64 -0.27
CA ILE A 176 21.68 -4.95 -1.54
C ILE A 176 22.79 -3.91 -1.83
N ALA A 177 23.30 -3.23 -0.80
CA ALA A 177 24.32 -2.20 -0.93
C ALA A 177 25.69 -2.72 -1.38
N LYS A 178 26.02 -4.00 -1.12
CA LYS A 178 27.35 -4.57 -1.41
C LYS A 178 27.69 -4.75 -2.89
N SER A 179 26.73 -4.65 -3.82
CA SER A 179 26.99 -4.81 -5.26
C SER A 179 26.01 -4.01 -6.10
N GLU A 180 26.46 -3.36 -7.17
CA GLU A 180 25.58 -2.63 -8.11
C GLU A 180 24.50 -3.53 -8.72
N ARG A 181 24.86 -4.75 -9.13
CA ARG A 181 23.90 -5.75 -9.62
C ARG A 181 22.92 -6.15 -8.53
N ALA A 182 23.39 -6.34 -7.29
CA ALA A 182 22.54 -6.64 -6.14
C ALA A 182 21.64 -5.46 -5.76
N ARG A 183 22.04 -4.23 -6.07
CA ARG A 183 21.23 -3.02 -5.84
C ARG A 183 20.02 -2.95 -6.77
N ASP A 184 20.25 -3.23 -8.05
CA ASP A 184 19.19 -3.29 -9.04
C ASP A 184 18.30 -4.53 -8.86
N LEU A 185 18.88 -5.69 -8.51
CA LEU A 185 18.11 -6.89 -8.14
C LEU A 185 17.39 -6.73 -6.80
N GLY A 186 17.95 -5.96 -5.87
CA GLY A 186 17.37 -5.72 -4.56
C GLY A 186 16.06 -4.95 -4.65
N LYS A 187 16.01 -3.92 -5.50
CA LYS A 187 14.76 -3.21 -5.81
C LYS A 187 13.70 -4.16 -6.36
N ILE A 188 14.08 -5.13 -7.20
CA ILE A 188 13.20 -6.17 -7.74
C ILE A 188 12.73 -7.13 -6.64
N LEU A 189 13.64 -7.57 -5.77
CA LEU A 189 13.35 -8.54 -4.72
C LEU A 189 12.40 -7.97 -3.67
N ILE A 190 12.60 -6.73 -3.23
CA ILE A 190 11.71 -6.07 -2.27
C ILE A 190 10.31 -5.91 -2.88
N PHE A 191 10.26 -5.70 -4.20
CA PHE A 191 9.02 -5.59 -4.95
C PHE A 191 8.23 -6.88 -5.07
N LEU A 192 8.93 -7.97 -5.38
CA LEU A 192 8.34 -9.30 -5.35
C LEU A 192 7.91 -9.67 -3.92
N LEU A 193 8.67 -9.24 -2.90
CA LEU A 193 8.30 -9.42 -1.50
C LEU A 193 7.01 -8.66 -1.16
N SER A 194 6.82 -7.42 -1.62
CA SER A 194 5.56 -6.69 -1.41
C SER A 194 4.36 -7.41 -2.02
N ILE A 195 4.48 -7.95 -3.24
CA ILE A 195 3.40 -8.73 -3.88
C ILE A 195 3.14 -10.02 -3.10
N ALA A 196 4.19 -10.77 -2.79
CA ALA A 196 4.10 -12.02 -2.04
C ALA A 196 3.44 -11.79 -0.68
N MET A 197 3.72 -10.66 -0.03
CA MET A 197 3.12 -10.33 1.24
C MET A 197 1.64 -9.98 1.15
N VAL A 198 1.22 -9.23 0.12
CA VAL A 198 -0.20 -9.02 -0.15
C VAL A 198 -0.89 -10.35 -0.39
N ALA A 199 -0.28 -11.23 -1.20
CA ALA A 199 -0.77 -12.59 -1.42
C ALA A 199 -0.88 -13.37 -0.11
N ILE A 200 0.10 -13.26 0.79
CA ILE A 200 0.07 -13.91 2.10
C ILE A 200 -1.10 -13.39 2.93
N ILE A 201 -1.25 -12.07 3.08
CA ILE A 201 -2.34 -11.47 3.89
C ILE A 201 -3.70 -11.97 3.42
N TYR A 202 -3.95 -12.00 2.11
CA TYR A 202 -5.21 -12.50 1.60
C TYR A 202 -5.32 -14.04 1.65
N SER A 203 -4.21 -14.77 1.49
CA SER A 203 -4.20 -16.22 1.67
C SER A 203 -4.53 -16.64 3.10
N LEU A 204 -4.35 -15.73 4.08
CA LEU A 204 -4.78 -15.99 5.45
C LEU A 204 -6.28 -16.25 5.51
N GLN A 205 -7.12 -15.59 4.69
CA GLN A 205 -8.55 -15.87 4.67
C GLN A 205 -8.83 -17.35 4.37
N PHE A 206 -8.23 -17.89 3.30
CA PHE A 206 -8.36 -19.31 2.95
C PHE A 206 -7.77 -20.23 4.01
N LEU A 207 -6.66 -19.81 4.63
CA LEU A 207 -6.05 -20.55 5.72
C LEU A 207 -6.99 -20.61 6.94
N PHE A 208 -7.68 -19.53 7.29
CA PHE A 208 -8.63 -19.52 8.41
C PHE A 208 -9.88 -20.36 8.11
N ASP A 209 -10.41 -20.32 6.89
CA ASP A 209 -11.49 -21.24 6.46
C ASP A 209 -11.06 -22.70 6.57
N PHE A 210 -9.81 -23.00 6.18
CA PHE A 210 -9.24 -24.33 6.31
C PHE A 210 -9.03 -24.75 7.79
N LEU A 211 -8.66 -23.83 8.67
CA LEU A 211 -8.47 -24.08 10.11
C LEU A 211 -9.78 -24.32 10.85
N ILE A 212 -10.88 -23.68 10.44
CA ILE A 212 -12.23 -23.98 10.96
C ILE A 212 -12.52 -25.46 10.77
N ASN A 213 -12.20 -26.00 9.59
CA ASN A 213 -12.42 -27.40 9.25
C ASN A 213 -11.36 -28.35 9.86
N ASN A 214 -10.18 -27.86 10.20
CA ASN A 214 -9.05 -28.66 10.71
C ASN A 214 -8.46 -28.05 12.00
N PRO A 215 -9.18 -28.13 13.13
CA PRO A 215 -8.77 -27.45 14.38
C PRO A 215 -7.44 -27.95 14.94
N GLN A 216 -6.98 -29.16 14.57
CA GLN A 216 -5.69 -29.71 14.98
C GLN A 216 -4.50 -28.87 14.48
N LEU A 217 -4.63 -28.24 13.31
CA LEU A 217 -3.56 -27.44 12.70
C LEU A 217 -3.38 -26.07 13.37
N ARG A 218 -4.40 -25.60 14.09
CA ARG A 218 -4.37 -24.35 14.87
C ARG A 218 -3.23 -24.35 15.90
N ASN A 219 -2.85 -25.53 16.40
CA ASN A 219 -1.74 -25.69 17.34
C ASN A 219 -0.36 -25.37 16.73
N TRP A 220 -0.15 -25.58 15.44
CA TRP A 220 1.11 -25.24 14.79
C TRP A 220 1.24 -23.74 14.54
N LEU A 221 0.13 -23.07 14.32
CA LEU A 221 0.10 -21.63 14.10
C LEU A 221 0.45 -20.84 15.35
N ILE A 222 0.30 -21.40 16.56
CA ILE A 222 0.58 -20.66 17.80
C ILE A 222 2.05 -20.18 17.92
N PHE A 223 2.98 -20.74 17.15
CA PHE A 223 4.35 -20.24 17.08
C PHE A 223 4.48 -18.92 16.31
N TYR A 224 3.43 -18.52 15.59
CA TYR A 224 3.37 -17.25 14.90
C TYR A 224 3.18 -16.10 15.91
N PRO A 225 4.03 -15.06 15.92
CA PRO A 225 4.07 -14.12 17.03
C PRO A 225 2.78 -13.34 17.33
N SER A 226 1.98 -13.03 16.31
CA SER A 226 0.71 -12.32 16.55
C SER A 226 -0.27 -13.14 17.38
N LEU A 227 -0.15 -14.48 17.34
CA LEU A 227 -1.04 -15.37 18.08
C LEU A 227 -0.72 -15.43 19.57
N TRP A 228 0.48 -15.01 20.00
CA TRP A 228 0.78 -14.86 21.43
C TRP A 228 -0.02 -13.70 22.02
N PHE A 229 -0.17 -12.60 21.26
CA PHE A 229 -0.99 -11.46 21.65
C PHE A 229 -2.49 -11.77 21.57
N SER A 230 -2.92 -12.49 20.52
CA SER A 230 -4.33 -12.90 20.40
C SER A 230 -4.76 -13.80 21.55
N ASN A 231 -3.92 -14.76 21.96
CA ASN A 231 -4.19 -15.67 23.07
C ASN A 231 -4.39 -14.91 24.39
N ILE A 232 -3.60 -13.87 24.64
CA ILE A 232 -3.79 -12.99 25.81
C ILE A 232 -5.13 -12.26 25.73
N ILE A 233 -5.45 -11.65 24.59
CA ILE A 233 -6.71 -10.95 24.39
C ILE A 233 -7.92 -11.89 24.58
N LEU A 234 -7.89 -13.07 23.97
CA LEU A 234 -8.97 -14.07 24.06
C LEU A 234 -9.16 -14.56 25.50
N TYR A 235 -8.09 -14.82 26.24
CA TYR A 235 -8.16 -15.23 27.64
C TYR A 235 -8.90 -14.19 28.51
N PHE A 236 -8.62 -12.90 28.31
CA PHE A 236 -9.21 -11.84 29.11
C PHE A 236 -10.63 -11.46 28.69
N ILE A 237 -10.99 -11.63 27.40
CA ILE A 237 -12.36 -11.38 26.92
C ILE A 237 -13.29 -12.50 27.36
N ALA A 238 -12.98 -13.74 26.99
CA ALA A 238 -13.79 -14.91 27.31
C ALA A 238 -12.90 -16.17 27.30
N PRO A 239 -12.53 -16.71 28.48
CA PRO A 239 -11.69 -17.90 28.57
C PRO A 239 -12.24 -19.13 27.83
N SER A 240 -13.56 -19.19 27.62
CA SER A 240 -14.26 -20.25 26.87
C SER A 240 -13.91 -20.26 25.37
N LEU A 241 -13.43 -19.15 24.82
CA LEU A 241 -13.02 -19.02 23.41
C LEU A 241 -11.64 -19.63 23.13
N LEU A 242 -10.87 -19.93 24.17
CA LEU A 242 -9.61 -20.62 24.01
C LEU A 242 -9.88 -22.06 23.59
N GLY A 243 -9.56 -22.37 22.34
CA GLY A 243 -9.30 -23.75 21.94
C GLY A 243 -8.23 -24.36 22.86
N ARG A 244 -8.17 -25.69 22.97
CA ARG A 244 -7.11 -26.39 23.71
C ARG A 244 -5.75 -26.20 23.01
N TYR A 245 -5.17 -25.01 23.15
CA TYR A 245 -3.86 -24.68 22.64
C TYR A 245 -2.77 -25.37 23.46
N ILE A 246 -1.68 -25.76 22.79
CA ILE A 246 -0.51 -26.35 23.45
C ILE A 246 0.21 -25.32 24.34
N LEU A 247 0.29 -24.05 23.91
CA LEU A 247 0.86 -22.97 24.72
C LEU A 247 -0.22 -22.36 25.62
N ASN A 248 0.01 -22.47 26.93
CA ASN A 248 -0.79 -21.84 27.97
C ASN A 248 -0.62 -20.30 27.95
N ILE A 249 -1.55 -19.59 28.60
CA ILE A 249 -1.50 -18.12 28.75
C ILE A 249 -0.16 -17.65 29.31
N TRP A 250 0.38 -18.34 30.31
CA TRP A 250 1.67 -18.00 30.92
C TRP A 250 2.82 -18.09 29.92
N SER A 251 2.86 -19.14 29.09
CA SER A 251 3.86 -19.22 28.01
C SER A 251 3.68 -18.14 26.95
N SER A 252 2.45 -17.77 26.61
CA SER A 252 2.19 -16.68 25.66
C SER A 252 2.66 -15.33 26.23
N THR A 253 2.39 -15.06 27.52
CA THR A 253 2.84 -13.82 28.19
C THR A 253 4.36 -13.73 28.29
N THR A 254 5.05 -14.85 28.60
CA THR A 254 6.51 -14.87 28.65
C THR A 254 7.12 -14.68 27.26
N LEU A 255 6.56 -15.30 26.22
CA LEU A 255 7.02 -15.10 24.84
C LEU A 255 6.84 -13.65 24.38
N VAL A 256 5.69 -13.03 24.68
CA VAL A 256 5.38 -11.63 24.32
C VAL A 256 6.39 -10.64 24.92
N ILE A 257 6.94 -10.92 26.10
CA ILE A 257 7.89 -10.02 26.76
C ILE A 257 9.34 -10.41 26.41
N ALA A 258 9.68 -11.69 26.55
CA ALA A 258 11.06 -12.15 26.42
C ALA A 258 11.57 -12.08 24.98
N VAL A 259 10.76 -12.49 23.99
CA VAL A 259 11.21 -12.55 22.58
C VAL A 259 11.52 -11.16 22.02
N PRO A 260 10.65 -10.14 22.14
CA PRO A 260 10.98 -8.79 21.67
C PRO A 260 12.19 -8.19 22.35
N LEU A 261 12.35 -8.39 23.67
CA LEU A 261 13.51 -7.89 24.42
C LEU A 261 14.82 -8.55 23.95
N ILE A 262 14.83 -9.87 23.79
CA ILE A 262 16.00 -10.60 23.29
C ILE A 262 16.36 -10.13 21.88
N ILE A 263 15.37 -10.01 21.00
CA ILE A 263 15.58 -9.55 19.63
C ILE A 263 16.10 -8.12 19.60
N PHE A 264 15.58 -7.23 20.45
CA PHE A 264 16.08 -5.87 20.58
C PHE A 264 17.55 -5.82 21.04
N LEU A 265 17.92 -6.63 22.04
CA LEU A 265 19.30 -6.72 22.52
C LEU A 265 20.25 -7.29 21.47
N ILE A 266 19.82 -8.32 20.73
CA ILE A 266 20.58 -8.91 19.62
C ILE A 266 20.75 -7.87 18.51
N ALA A 267 19.69 -7.15 18.13
CA ALA A 267 19.73 -6.12 17.11
C ALA A 267 20.72 -5.00 17.48
N TYR A 268 20.72 -4.54 18.74
CA TYR A 268 21.67 -3.54 19.21
C TYR A 268 23.12 -4.01 19.10
N LYS A 269 23.42 -5.24 19.56
CA LYS A 269 24.78 -5.79 19.56
C LYS A 269 25.29 -6.20 18.18
N MET A 270 24.40 -6.62 17.28
CA MET A 270 24.77 -7.14 15.95
C MET A 270 24.58 -6.14 14.82
N ALA A 271 24.21 -4.88 15.12
CA ALA A 271 23.94 -3.84 14.12
C ALA A 271 25.06 -3.69 13.08
N ASP A 272 26.32 -3.78 13.50
CA ASP A 272 27.48 -3.65 12.61
C ASP A 272 27.51 -4.71 11.50
N ARG A 273 26.86 -5.86 11.71
CA ARG A 273 26.80 -6.96 10.71
C ARG A 273 25.72 -6.77 9.65
N PHE A 274 24.72 -5.94 9.91
CA PHE A 274 23.54 -5.80 9.05
C PHE A 274 23.18 -4.36 8.69
N PHE A 275 23.96 -3.36 9.12
CA PHE A 275 23.73 -1.95 8.79
C PHE A 275 24.95 -1.41 8.04
N THR A 276 24.77 -0.95 6.79
CA THR A 276 25.84 -0.30 5.99
C THR A 276 25.62 1.20 5.90
N VAL A 277 26.68 1.97 6.12
CA VAL A 277 26.63 3.44 6.04
C VAL A 277 27.20 3.98 4.71
N GLU A 278 27.89 3.15 3.92
CA GLU A 278 28.49 3.56 2.65
C GLU A 278 27.46 3.70 1.51
N GLY A 279 27.42 4.88 0.86
CA GLY A 279 26.58 5.17 -0.30
C GLY A 279 27.23 4.68 -1.60
N GLY A 280 26.57 3.78 -2.32
CA GLY A 280 27.07 3.30 -3.62
C GLY A 280 26.94 4.35 -4.73
N ILE A 281 28.05 4.64 -5.40
CA ILE A 281 28.14 5.58 -6.54
C ILE A 281 27.52 4.92 -7.78
N GLU A 282 26.57 5.60 -8.44
CA GLU A 282 26.00 5.15 -9.72
C GLU A 282 26.95 5.52 -10.88
N LYS A 283 27.59 4.53 -11.53
CA LYS A 283 28.13 4.71 -12.88
C LYS A 283 27.30 3.95 -13.89
N ILE A 284 26.46 4.67 -14.61
CA ILE A 284 25.65 4.12 -15.70
C ILE A 284 26.41 4.29 -17.01
N SER A 285 27.02 3.23 -17.53
CA SER A 285 27.44 3.17 -18.93
C SER A 285 26.61 2.13 -19.68
N THR A 286 25.93 2.54 -20.75
CA THR A 286 25.29 1.60 -21.67
C THR A 286 25.64 1.98 -23.11
N THR A 287 26.15 1.03 -23.86
CA THR A 287 26.31 1.11 -25.32
C THR A 287 25.12 0.40 -25.99
N ILE A 288 24.54 1.01 -27.03
CA ILE A 288 23.40 0.48 -27.79
C ILE A 288 23.93 -0.08 -29.11
N LYS A 289 23.61 -1.33 -29.46
CA LYS A 289 24.14 -2.00 -30.67
C LYS A 289 23.12 -2.28 -31.80
N ARG A 290 21.80 -2.10 -31.63
CA ARG A 290 20.76 -2.13 -32.71
C ARG A 290 19.35 -1.83 -32.17
N GLU A 291 18.43 -1.46 -33.07
CA GLU A 291 17.02 -1.17 -32.75
C GLU A 291 16.13 -2.43 -32.90
N ASN A 292 15.28 -2.72 -31.90
CA ASN A 292 14.42 -3.93 -31.85
C ASN A 292 13.16 -3.81 -32.71
N LYS A 293 12.66 -4.95 -33.23
CA LYS A 293 11.42 -5.06 -34.05
C LYS A 293 10.16 -4.47 -33.38
N PHE A 294 10.07 -4.50 -32.05
CA PHE A 294 8.96 -3.90 -31.30
C PHE A 294 8.82 -2.39 -31.54
N TYR A 295 9.95 -1.66 -31.56
CA TYR A 295 9.94 -0.21 -31.81
C TYR A 295 9.53 0.12 -33.25
N PHE A 296 9.83 -0.78 -34.20
CA PHE A 296 9.40 -0.64 -35.58
C PHE A 296 7.87 -0.76 -35.72
N LEU A 297 7.22 -1.65 -34.97
CA LEU A 297 5.75 -1.78 -34.95
C LEU A 297 5.09 -0.53 -34.36
N ILE A 298 5.59 -0.03 -33.23
CA ILE A 298 5.08 1.22 -32.63
C ILE A 298 5.24 2.38 -33.62
N ARG A 299 6.39 2.45 -34.29
CA ARG A 299 6.70 3.47 -35.29
C ARG A 299 5.68 3.50 -36.43
N LYS A 300 5.27 2.32 -36.91
CA LYS A 300 4.20 2.19 -37.92
C LYS A 300 2.82 2.61 -37.39
N SER A 301 2.52 2.35 -36.12
CA SER A 301 1.20 2.61 -35.52
C SER A 301 0.97 4.05 -35.05
N THR A 302 2.01 4.82 -34.71
CA THR A 302 1.86 6.10 -33.99
C THR A 302 1.90 7.35 -34.86
N GLY A 303 2.03 7.20 -36.18
CA GLY A 303 2.05 8.31 -37.14
C GLY A 303 3.29 9.20 -37.01
N HIS A 304 3.75 9.76 -38.14
CA HIS A 304 5.04 10.45 -38.22
C HIS A 304 5.22 11.66 -37.29
N LYS A 305 4.13 12.26 -36.78
CA LYS A 305 4.21 13.45 -35.93
C LYS A 305 4.72 13.15 -34.50
N TRP A 306 4.38 11.99 -33.94
CA TRP A 306 4.58 11.66 -32.52
C TRP A 306 5.52 10.47 -32.27
N GLU A 307 5.78 9.71 -33.32
CA GLU A 307 6.62 8.51 -33.36
C GLU A 307 7.93 8.62 -32.55
N GLY A 308 8.78 9.60 -32.85
CA GLY A 308 10.07 9.74 -32.19
C GLY A 308 9.95 10.01 -30.69
N LEU A 309 8.93 10.76 -30.27
CA LEU A 309 8.68 11.09 -28.86
C LEU A 309 8.15 9.87 -28.11
N ILE A 310 7.20 9.15 -28.69
CA ILE A 310 6.61 7.98 -28.04
C ILE A 310 7.68 6.89 -27.89
N ILE A 311 8.52 6.67 -28.91
CA ILE A 311 9.60 5.68 -28.83
C ILE A 311 10.63 6.04 -27.77
N THR A 312 11.01 7.32 -27.62
CA THR A 312 11.97 7.72 -26.58
C THR A 312 11.37 7.53 -25.19
N GLN A 313 10.10 7.88 -24.97
CA GLN A 313 9.41 7.65 -23.70
C GLN A 313 9.30 6.15 -23.37
N ILE A 314 8.92 5.31 -24.34
CA ILE A 314 8.85 3.85 -24.15
C ILE A 314 10.24 3.26 -23.86
N LYS A 315 11.28 3.72 -24.56
CA LYS A 315 12.66 3.27 -24.33
C LYS A 315 13.15 3.68 -22.94
N ASP A 316 12.94 4.93 -22.53
CA ASP A 316 13.34 5.39 -21.19
C ASP A 316 12.58 4.64 -20.11
N PHE A 317 11.28 4.42 -20.32
CA PHE A 317 10.45 3.64 -19.41
C PHE A 317 10.94 2.20 -19.25
N LEU A 318 11.16 1.47 -20.35
CA LEU A 318 11.61 0.07 -20.31
C LEU A 318 13.06 -0.08 -19.84
N ARG A 319 13.91 0.95 -20.02
CA ARG A 319 15.30 0.92 -19.54
C ARG A 319 15.36 0.92 -18.01
N ARG A 320 14.38 1.52 -17.34
CA ARG A 320 14.30 1.55 -15.88
C ARG A 320 13.68 0.24 -15.38
N ARG A 321 14.48 -0.61 -14.74
CA ARG A 321 14.01 -1.86 -14.11
C ARG A 321 12.83 -1.65 -13.15
N GLU A 322 12.80 -0.50 -12.47
CA GLU A 322 11.70 -0.09 -11.60
C GLU A 322 10.35 -0.04 -12.34
N SER A 323 10.33 0.42 -13.59
CA SER A 323 9.11 0.50 -14.41
C SER A 323 8.61 -0.88 -14.83
N ILE A 324 9.52 -1.78 -15.22
CA ILE A 324 9.19 -3.18 -15.53
C ILE A 324 8.58 -3.86 -14.30
N MET A 325 9.12 -3.60 -13.11
CA MET A 325 8.56 -4.16 -11.89
C MET A 325 7.16 -3.67 -11.61
N LYS A 326 6.86 -2.38 -11.81
CA LYS A 326 5.50 -1.85 -11.65
C LYS A 326 4.48 -2.54 -12.56
N ILE A 327 4.88 -2.92 -13.77
CA ILE A 327 4.07 -3.75 -14.66
C ILE A 327 3.77 -5.10 -13.97
N VAL A 328 4.81 -5.82 -13.55
CA VAL A 328 4.64 -7.13 -12.87
C VAL A 328 3.77 -7.00 -11.61
N TYR A 329 3.90 -5.91 -10.85
CA TYR A 329 3.04 -5.61 -9.70
C TYR A 329 1.59 -5.53 -10.03
N LEU A 330 1.29 -4.76 -11.08
CA LEU A 330 -0.06 -4.40 -11.39
C LEU A 330 -0.78 -5.66 -11.85
N LEU A 331 -0.14 -6.43 -12.73
CA LEU A 331 -0.65 -7.73 -13.17
C LEU A 331 -0.80 -8.69 -11.98
N GLY A 332 0.24 -8.81 -11.14
CA GLY A 332 0.25 -9.74 -10.02
C GLY A 332 -0.82 -9.40 -8.97
N LEU A 333 -0.88 -8.15 -8.52
CA LEU A 333 -1.81 -7.70 -7.49
C LEU A 333 -3.25 -7.75 -8.00
N VAL A 334 -3.54 -7.23 -9.20
CA VAL A 334 -4.89 -7.30 -9.77
C VAL A 334 -5.30 -8.75 -10.00
N GLY A 335 -4.38 -9.60 -10.51
CA GLY A 335 -4.61 -11.03 -10.67
C GLY A 335 -4.95 -11.73 -9.35
N ILE A 336 -4.15 -11.50 -8.30
CA ILE A 336 -4.38 -12.06 -6.96
C ILE A 336 -5.72 -11.59 -6.41
N LEU A 337 -6.02 -10.28 -6.47
CA LEU A 337 -7.31 -9.74 -6.03
C LEU A 337 -8.49 -10.38 -6.76
N GLY A 338 -8.34 -10.64 -8.07
CA GLY A 338 -9.34 -11.37 -8.84
C GLY A 338 -9.58 -12.76 -8.26
N VAL A 339 -8.52 -13.55 -8.07
CA VAL A 339 -8.63 -14.91 -7.53
C VAL A 339 -9.35 -14.91 -6.18
N ILE A 340 -9.02 -13.93 -5.33
CA ILE A 340 -9.64 -13.78 -4.01
C ILE A 340 -11.13 -13.49 -4.13
N PHE A 341 -11.51 -12.50 -4.94
CA PHE A 341 -12.91 -12.12 -5.09
C PHE A 341 -13.77 -13.25 -5.68
N SER A 342 -13.20 -14.08 -6.56
CA SER A 342 -13.90 -15.24 -7.09
C SER A 342 -14.16 -16.35 -6.08
N ASN A 343 -13.30 -16.50 -5.08
CA ASN A 343 -13.47 -17.54 -4.07
C ASN A 343 -14.41 -17.13 -2.92
N LEU A 344 -14.98 -15.93 -2.95
CA LEU A 344 -16.00 -15.53 -1.96
C LEU A 344 -17.30 -16.37 -2.06
N GLY A 345 -17.41 -17.28 -3.05
CA GLY A 345 -18.40 -18.36 -3.05
C GLY A 345 -19.85 -17.91 -3.23
N ILE A 346 -20.08 -16.65 -3.62
CA ILE A 346 -21.42 -16.08 -3.68
C ILE A 346 -21.99 -16.28 -5.08
N THR A 347 -22.94 -17.22 -5.21
CA THR A 347 -23.60 -17.62 -6.46
C THR A 347 -24.65 -16.62 -6.96
N HIS A 348 -24.78 -15.46 -6.30
CA HIS A 348 -25.71 -14.43 -6.73
C HIS A 348 -25.14 -13.64 -7.92
N VAL A 349 -25.93 -13.58 -9.00
CA VAL A 349 -25.69 -12.82 -10.24
C VAL A 349 -25.18 -11.39 -9.98
N ILE A 350 -25.70 -10.75 -8.93
CA ILE A 350 -25.32 -9.38 -8.52
C ILE A 350 -23.84 -9.32 -8.08
N VAL A 351 -23.36 -10.35 -7.39
CA VAL A 351 -21.99 -10.36 -6.85
C VAL A 351 -20.96 -10.57 -7.95
N GLU A 352 -21.23 -11.43 -8.93
CA GLU A 352 -20.34 -11.59 -10.09
C GLU A 352 -20.16 -10.25 -10.84
N SER A 353 -21.25 -9.52 -11.06
CA SER A 353 -21.20 -8.19 -11.67
C SER A 353 -20.40 -7.19 -10.84
N ILE A 354 -20.57 -7.19 -9.51
CA ILE A 354 -19.80 -6.32 -8.60
C ILE A 354 -18.31 -6.67 -8.63
N VAL A 355 -17.95 -7.96 -8.64
CA VAL A 355 -16.55 -8.42 -8.67
C VAL A 355 -15.83 -7.90 -9.91
N VAL A 356 -16.45 -8.04 -11.09
CA VAL A 356 -15.88 -7.54 -12.35
C VAL A 356 -15.69 -6.02 -12.31
N VAL A 357 -16.69 -5.28 -11.80
CA VAL A 357 -16.63 -3.82 -11.67
C VAL A 357 -15.55 -3.40 -10.67
N MET A 358 -15.42 -4.08 -9.53
CA MET A 358 -14.38 -3.82 -8.54
C MET A 358 -12.98 -4.08 -9.08
N LEU A 359 -12.78 -5.14 -9.87
CA LEU A 359 -11.49 -5.41 -10.51
C LEU A 359 -11.11 -4.34 -11.52
N ILE A 360 -12.07 -3.86 -12.32
CA ILE A 360 -11.88 -2.74 -13.25
C ILE A 360 -11.47 -1.47 -12.49
N MET A 361 -12.17 -1.15 -11.40
CA MET A 361 -11.91 0.07 -10.62
C MET A 361 -10.57 0.00 -9.89
N ILE A 362 -10.33 -1.06 -9.11
CA ILE A 362 -9.10 -1.21 -8.33
C ILE A 362 -7.88 -1.30 -9.26
N GLY A 363 -7.98 -2.05 -10.36
CA GLY A 363 -6.91 -2.14 -11.35
C GLY A 363 -6.58 -0.81 -12.00
N GLY A 364 -7.60 -0.03 -12.39
CA GLY A 364 -7.41 1.31 -12.93
C GLY A 364 -6.77 2.29 -11.92
N ILE A 365 -7.21 2.25 -10.65
CA ILE A 365 -6.62 3.07 -9.57
C ILE A 365 -5.14 2.72 -9.36
N MET A 366 -4.82 1.43 -9.27
CA MET A 366 -3.43 0.97 -9.15
C MET A 366 -2.59 1.38 -10.36
N TYR A 367 -3.16 1.32 -11.56
CA TYR A 367 -2.51 1.75 -12.81
C TYR A 367 -2.15 3.23 -12.76
N GLY A 368 -3.10 4.09 -12.39
CA GLY A 368 -2.86 5.51 -12.20
C GLY A 368 -1.81 5.83 -11.13
N LEU A 369 -1.86 5.15 -9.98
CA LEU A 369 -0.91 5.37 -8.88
C LEU A 369 0.53 5.01 -9.25
N LEU A 370 0.73 3.88 -9.94
CA LEU A 370 2.07 3.37 -10.26
C LEU A 370 2.70 4.08 -11.45
N PHE A 371 1.91 4.40 -12.47
CA PHE A 371 2.43 5.00 -13.71
C PHE A 371 2.26 6.52 -13.75
N GLY A 372 1.15 7.04 -13.25
CA GLY A 372 0.87 8.47 -13.25
C GLY A 372 1.79 9.29 -12.34
N SER A 373 2.33 8.69 -11.27
CA SER A 373 3.19 9.38 -10.31
C SER A 373 4.65 9.57 -10.75
N TYR A 374 5.08 8.94 -11.86
CA TYR A 374 6.49 8.87 -12.26
C TYR A 374 6.87 9.70 -13.49
N ILE A 375 5.93 10.48 -14.02
CA ILE A 375 6.08 11.24 -15.27
C ILE A 375 7.18 12.30 -15.16
N PHE A 376 7.21 13.01 -14.02
CA PHE A 376 8.10 14.15 -13.81
C PHE A 376 9.30 13.87 -12.89
N VAL A 377 9.36 12.68 -12.30
CA VAL A 377 10.33 12.29 -11.26
C VAL A 377 11.77 12.21 -11.78
N GLY A 378 12.03 12.30 -13.09
CA GLY A 378 13.40 12.34 -13.63
C GLY A 378 13.53 13.16 -14.90
N SER A 379 12.64 14.15 -15.07
CA SER A 379 12.47 14.84 -16.34
C SER A 379 12.41 16.35 -16.17
N LYS A 380 12.97 16.91 -15.07
CA LYS A 380 13.05 18.37 -14.87
C LYS A 380 13.65 19.05 -16.11
N ASP A 381 14.83 18.59 -16.54
CA ASP A 381 15.53 19.15 -17.70
C ASP A 381 14.78 18.92 -19.01
N ILE A 382 14.06 17.80 -19.09
CA ILE A 382 13.23 17.46 -20.25
C ILE A 382 12.03 18.43 -20.34
N ILE A 383 11.35 18.73 -19.23
CA ILE A 383 10.26 19.71 -19.20
C ILE A 383 10.78 21.08 -19.68
N TRP A 384 11.95 21.50 -19.20
CA TRP A 384 12.59 22.75 -19.63
C TRP A 384 12.92 22.77 -21.12
N LEU A 385 13.43 21.66 -21.65
CA LEU A 385 13.70 21.51 -23.09
C LEU A 385 12.41 21.63 -23.92
N TYR A 386 11.33 20.96 -23.52
CA TYR A 386 10.05 21.00 -24.25
C TYR A 386 9.33 22.33 -24.12
N LYS A 387 9.48 23.05 -23.01
CA LYS A 387 8.94 24.40 -22.85
C LYS A 387 9.53 25.37 -23.88
N ARG A 388 10.81 25.18 -24.25
CA ARG A 388 11.49 25.96 -25.30
C ARG A 388 11.24 25.43 -26.72
N SER A 389 10.62 24.26 -26.86
CA SER A 389 10.32 23.67 -28.15
C SER A 389 9.08 24.30 -28.80
N PRO A 390 8.99 24.37 -30.14
CA PRO A 390 7.84 24.95 -30.83
C PRO A 390 6.52 24.20 -30.58
N ARG A 391 6.58 22.96 -30.07
CA ARG A 391 5.41 22.13 -29.77
C ARG A 391 4.95 22.22 -28.31
N ASN A 392 5.67 22.98 -27.47
CA ASN A 392 5.36 23.26 -26.07
C ASN A 392 5.22 21.97 -25.22
N ILE A 393 4.86 22.13 -23.94
CA ILE A 393 4.73 21.05 -22.95
C ILE A 393 3.60 20.08 -23.30
N TYR A 394 2.59 20.53 -24.06
CA TYR A 394 1.51 19.66 -24.54
C TYR A 394 2.04 18.43 -25.26
N ALA A 395 3.10 18.60 -26.06
CA ALA A 395 3.68 17.47 -26.77
C ALA A 395 4.30 16.41 -25.86
N LEU A 396 4.93 16.84 -24.77
CA LEU A 396 5.49 15.92 -23.78
C LEU A 396 4.38 15.12 -23.10
N VAL A 397 3.32 15.79 -22.65
CA VAL A 397 2.23 15.14 -21.92
C VAL A 397 1.41 14.19 -22.81
N PHE A 398 1.04 14.60 -24.02
CA PHE A 398 0.28 13.73 -24.93
C PHE A 398 1.11 12.55 -25.44
N SER A 399 2.40 12.73 -25.70
CA SER A 399 3.26 11.60 -26.05
C SER A 399 3.40 10.59 -24.91
N TYR A 400 3.39 11.06 -23.65
CA TYR A 400 3.38 10.19 -22.49
C TYR A 400 2.06 9.43 -22.34
N LEU A 401 0.91 10.11 -22.46
CA LEU A 401 -0.41 9.48 -22.42
C LEU A 401 -0.51 8.39 -23.50
N LEU A 402 -0.10 8.68 -24.74
CA LEU A 402 -0.08 7.69 -25.82
C LEU A 402 0.89 6.52 -25.55
N ALA A 403 2.06 6.79 -24.96
CA ALA A 403 2.99 5.73 -24.57
C ALA A 403 2.37 4.82 -23.49
N MET A 404 1.68 5.41 -22.50
CA MET A 404 0.97 4.66 -21.47
C MET A 404 -0.21 3.89 -22.04
N LEU A 405 -0.98 4.45 -22.97
CA LEU A 405 -2.05 3.73 -23.68
C LEU A 405 -1.53 2.45 -24.35
N ILE A 406 -0.36 2.49 -24.99
CA ILE A 406 0.26 1.29 -25.60
C ILE A 406 0.57 0.23 -24.54
N PHE A 407 1.14 0.64 -23.40
CA PHE A 407 1.36 -0.29 -22.28
C PHE A 407 0.04 -0.80 -21.70
N ASN A 408 -0.96 0.07 -21.54
CA ASN A 408 -2.27 -0.24 -21.03
C ASN A 408 -2.97 -1.32 -21.88
N ILE A 409 -2.89 -1.21 -23.22
CA ILE A 409 -3.42 -2.23 -24.14
C ILE A 409 -2.78 -3.60 -23.88
N LEU A 410 -1.44 -3.66 -23.81
CA LEU A 410 -0.73 -4.93 -23.59
C LEU A 410 -1.08 -5.55 -22.23
N MET A 411 -1.16 -4.72 -21.20
CA MET A 411 -1.46 -5.13 -19.83
C MET A 411 -2.90 -5.60 -19.67
N THR A 412 -3.84 -4.85 -20.24
CA THR A 412 -5.26 -5.19 -20.24
C THR A 412 -5.49 -6.50 -20.98
N LEU A 413 -4.88 -6.68 -22.15
CA LEU A 413 -4.96 -7.94 -22.89
C LEU A 413 -4.46 -9.12 -22.06
N GLY A 414 -3.31 -8.97 -21.36
CA GLY A 414 -2.79 -10.00 -20.46
C GLY A 414 -3.75 -10.34 -19.32
N LEU A 415 -4.32 -9.33 -18.65
CA LEU A 415 -5.30 -9.52 -17.58
C LEU A 415 -6.61 -10.14 -18.08
N THR A 416 -7.11 -9.69 -19.23
CA THR A 416 -8.33 -10.25 -19.82
C THR A 416 -8.15 -11.71 -20.18
N ILE A 417 -7.03 -12.12 -20.78
CA ILE A 417 -6.75 -13.53 -21.07
C ILE A 417 -6.68 -14.35 -19.77
N PHE A 418 -5.97 -13.83 -18.76
CA PHE A 418 -5.84 -14.50 -17.48
C PHE A 418 -7.21 -14.72 -16.81
N PHE A 419 -8.04 -13.68 -16.73
CA PHE A 419 -9.36 -13.77 -16.12
C PHE A 419 -10.38 -14.53 -16.97
N ALA A 420 -10.29 -14.46 -18.29
CA ALA A 420 -11.12 -15.29 -19.17
C ALA A 420 -10.89 -16.78 -18.92
N TYR A 421 -9.63 -17.19 -18.75
CA TYR A 421 -9.29 -18.57 -18.44
C TYR A 421 -9.65 -18.96 -17.00
N PHE A 422 -9.37 -18.10 -16.02
CA PHE A 422 -9.52 -18.45 -14.61
C PHE A 422 -10.98 -18.39 -14.14
N PHE A 423 -11.78 -17.43 -14.61
CA PHE A 423 -13.18 -17.27 -14.22
C PHE A 423 -14.18 -17.83 -15.24
N ASN A 424 -13.71 -18.38 -16.36
CA ASN A 424 -14.56 -18.81 -17.47
C ASN A 424 -15.54 -17.71 -17.92
N PHE A 425 -15.02 -16.51 -18.18
CA PHE A 425 -15.86 -15.38 -18.61
C PHE A 425 -16.54 -15.65 -19.96
N ASP A 426 -17.83 -15.32 -20.03
CA ASP A 426 -18.56 -15.24 -21.29
C ASP A 426 -17.93 -14.21 -22.24
N LEU A 427 -18.14 -14.39 -23.54
CA LEU A 427 -17.64 -13.49 -24.58
C LEU A 427 -17.99 -12.01 -24.29
N PHE A 428 -19.21 -11.76 -23.82
CA PHE A 428 -19.64 -10.41 -23.45
C PHE A 428 -18.79 -9.86 -22.29
N THR A 429 -18.59 -10.64 -21.23
CA THR A 429 -17.78 -10.22 -20.06
C THR A 429 -16.31 -10.00 -20.44
N ILE A 430 -15.77 -10.78 -21.38
CA ILE A 430 -14.41 -10.58 -21.92
C ILE A 430 -14.29 -9.22 -22.61
N ILE A 431 -15.21 -8.91 -23.53
CA ILE A 431 -15.21 -7.64 -24.27
C ILE A 431 -15.47 -6.47 -23.31
N PHE A 432 -16.44 -6.63 -22.41
CA PHE A 432 -16.77 -5.63 -21.39
C PHE A 432 -15.54 -5.32 -20.52
N PHE A 433 -14.93 -6.35 -19.92
CA PHE A 433 -13.77 -6.17 -19.07
C PHE A 433 -12.62 -5.49 -19.83
N PHE A 434 -12.29 -5.96 -21.04
CA PHE A 434 -11.22 -5.36 -21.84
C PHE A 434 -11.46 -3.87 -22.13
N CYS A 435 -12.63 -3.52 -22.66
CA CYS A 435 -12.96 -2.14 -23.04
C CYS A 435 -12.99 -1.21 -21.83
N PHE A 436 -13.71 -1.60 -20.78
CA PHE A 436 -13.89 -0.75 -19.62
C PHE A 436 -12.65 -0.64 -18.74
N TYR A 437 -11.86 -1.72 -18.61
CA TYR A 437 -10.58 -1.67 -17.91
C TYR A 437 -9.61 -0.72 -18.61
N LEU A 438 -9.52 -0.79 -19.95
CA LEU A 438 -8.67 0.09 -20.74
C LEU A 438 -9.09 1.55 -20.56
N ILE A 439 -10.37 1.87 -20.73
CA ILE A 439 -10.89 3.24 -20.58
C ILE A 439 -10.65 3.74 -19.15
N ASN A 440 -11.02 2.97 -18.13
CA ASN A 440 -10.86 3.39 -16.74
C ASN A 440 -9.38 3.67 -16.41
N SER A 441 -8.48 2.77 -16.81
CA SER A 441 -7.03 2.93 -16.61
C SER A 441 -6.48 4.20 -17.26
N GLU A 442 -6.95 4.54 -18.47
CA GLU A 442 -6.52 5.74 -19.18
C GLU A 442 -7.07 7.03 -18.54
N VAL A 443 -8.31 6.99 -18.05
CA VAL A 443 -8.94 8.10 -17.34
C VAL A 443 -8.23 8.38 -16.02
N VAL A 444 -7.92 7.33 -15.25
CA VAL A 444 -7.19 7.47 -13.98
C VAL A 444 -5.77 7.96 -14.23
N ILE A 445 -5.06 7.46 -15.25
CA ILE A 445 -3.76 8.01 -15.63
C ILE A 445 -3.88 9.50 -15.98
N SER A 446 -4.88 9.89 -16.75
CA SER A 446 -5.08 11.29 -17.13
C SER A 446 -5.28 12.19 -15.92
N GLN A 447 -6.01 11.72 -14.89
CA GLN A 447 -6.11 12.42 -13.60
C GLN A 447 -4.74 12.51 -12.91
N ALA A 448 -4.03 11.40 -12.80
CA ALA A 448 -2.73 11.35 -12.14
C ALA A 448 -1.71 12.29 -12.80
N VAL A 449 -1.71 12.33 -14.14
CA VAL A 449 -0.89 13.24 -14.95
C VAL A 449 -1.30 14.68 -14.69
N GLY A 450 -2.61 14.99 -14.70
CA GLY A 450 -3.10 16.33 -14.39
C GLY A 450 -2.66 16.81 -13.01
N ILE A 451 -2.72 15.95 -11.98
CA ILE A 451 -2.29 16.27 -10.61
C ILE A 451 -0.79 16.56 -10.60
N GLN A 452 0.00 15.73 -11.27
CA GLN A 452 1.44 15.92 -11.38
C GLN A 452 1.81 17.18 -12.18
N CYS A 453 0.99 17.59 -13.16
CA CYS A 453 1.18 18.87 -13.83
C CYS A 453 0.86 20.06 -12.91
N LEU A 454 -0.07 19.91 -11.97
CA LEU A 454 -0.40 20.96 -10.98
C LEU A 454 0.69 21.13 -9.92
N SER A 455 1.32 20.04 -9.49
CA SER A 455 2.36 19.99 -8.47
C SER A 455 3.47 19.01 -8.88
N PRO A 456 4.36 19.39 -9.82
CA PRO A 456 5.38 18.48 -10.33
C PRO A 456 6.31 18.02 -9.22
N SER A 457 6.51 16.70 -9.14
CA SER A 457 7.52 16.08 -8.29
C SER A 457 8.77 15.78 -9.11
N PHE A 458 9.87 16.48 -8.80
CA PHE A 458 11.18 16.24 -9.40
C PHE A 458 11.98 15.17 -8.62
N GLU A 459 13.19 14.82 -9.06
CA GLU A 459 14.03 13.67 -8.65
C GLU A 459 14.09 13.27 -7.17
N GLU A 460 13.81 14.19 -6.26
CA GLU A 460 13.54 13.87 -4.86
C GLU A 460 12.15 13.24 -4.74
N LYS A 461 12.08 11.92 -4.47
CA LYS A 461 10.85 11.17 -4.10
C LYS A 461 10.28 11.66 -2.75
N GLY A 462 10.00 12.96 -2.67
CA GLY A 462 9.67 13.72 -1.47
C GLY A 462 8.18 13.70 -1.16
N SER A 463 7.81 14.52 -0.17
CA SER A 463 6.43 14.60 0.34
C SER A 463 5.40 15.01 -0.71
N THR A 464 5.80 15.70 -1.78
CA THR A 464 4.92 16.12 -2.88
C THR A 464 4.38 14.93 -3.67
N MET A 465 5.21 13.93 -3.96
CA MET A 465 4.77 12.71 -4.64
C MET A 465 3.75 11.93 -3.79
N THR A 466 3.97 11.85 -2.47
CA THR A 466 2.99 11.23 -1.56
C THR A 466 1.70 12.03 -1.50
N THR A 467 1.75 13.36 -1.48
CA THR A 467 0.55 14.21 -1.53
C THR A 467 -0.22 14.02 -2.83
N ASN A 468 0.46 13.99 -3.97
CA ASN A 468 -0.16 13.78 -5.28
C ASN A 468 -0.85 12.41 -5.36
N ASN A 469 -0.21 11.36 -4.85
CA ASN A 469 -0.79 10.02 -4.78
C ASN A 469 -2.01 9.96 -3.85
N LEU A 470 -1.94 10.62 -2.68
CA LEU A 470 -3.08 10.75 -1.77
C LEU A 470 -4.25 11.47 -2.44
N LEU A 471 -3.98 12.56 -3.14
CA LEU A 471 -4.99 13.36 -3.83
C LEU A 471 -5.61 12.59 -5.00
N LEU A 472 -4.83 11.77 -5.73
CA LEU A 472 -5.36 10.83 -6.71
C LEU A 472 -6.29 9.79 -6.06
N MET A 473 -5.88 9.20 -4.93
CA MET A 473 -6.72 8.25 -4.19
C MET A 473 -8.03 8.90 -3.75
N VAL A 474 -7.99 10.13 -3.22
CA VAL A 474 -9.18 10.88 -2.80
C VAL A 474 -10.12 11.10 -3.99
N PHE A 475 -9.62 11.53 -5.15
CA PHE A 475 -10.45 11.75 -6.34
C PHE A 475 -11.03 10.48 -6.95
N GLN A 476 -10.51 9.31 -6.61
CA GLN A 476 -11.01 8.03 -7.10
C GLN A 476 -11.94 7.35 -6.09
N PHE A 477 -11.51 7.22 -4.84
CA PHE A 477 -12.26 6.50 -3.80
C PHE A 477 -13.50 7.25 -3.33
N ILE A 478 -13.46 8.58 -3.20
CA ILE A 478 -14.62 9.33 -2.73
C ILE A 478 -15.76 9.22 -3.75
N PRO A 479 -15.58 9.56 -5.04
CA PRO A 479 -16.64 9.37 -6.02
C PRO A 479 -17.08 7.91 -6.12
N PHE A 480 -16.14 6.96 -6.03
CA PHE A 480 -16.49 5.55 -6.01
C PHE A 480 -17.48 5.20 -4.90
N GLN A 481 -17.17 5.55 -3.65
CA GLN A 481 -18.04 5.24 -2.51
C GLN A 481 -19.39 5.95 -2.57
N PHE A 482 -19.39 7.26 -2.89
CA PHE A 482 -20.63 8.03 -2.94
C PHE A 482 -21.56 7.56 -4.06
N VAL A 483 -21.02 7.35 -5.25
CA VAL A 483 -21.81 6.90 -6.40
C VAL A 483 -22.30 5.48 -6.18
N PHE A 484 -21.46 4.59 -5.67
CA PHE A 484 -21.86 3.23 -5.38
C PHE A 484 -23.01 3.19 -4.36
N LEU A 485 -22.93 4.00 -3.29
CA LEU A 485 -23.99 4.12 -2.30
C LEU A 485 -25.28 4.70 -2.88
N ILE A 486 -25.19 5.77 -3.69
CA ILE A 486 -26.36 6.38 -4.33
C ILE A 486 -27.00 5.38 -5.31
N VAL A 487 -26.20 4.69 -6.12
CA VAL A 487 -26.70 3.70 -7.09
C VAL A 487 -27.42 2.55 -6.38
N LEU A 488 -26.86 2.05 -5.28
CA LEU A 488 -27.49 0.97 -4.50
C LEU A 488 -28.79 1.41 -3.80
N ILE A 489 -28.91 2.65 -3.35
CA ILE A 489 -30.06 3.13 -2.59
C ILE A 489 -31.16 3.67 -3.51
N ALA A 490 -30.80 4.45 -4.53
CA ALA A 490 -31.74 5.24 -5.32
C ALA A 490 -32.32 4.50 -6.54
N PHE A 491 -31.66 3.44 -7.01
CA PHE A 491 -32.07 2.75 -8.23
C PHE A 491 -32.28 1.24 -7.98
N PRO A 492 -33.33 0.65 -8.59
CA PRO A 492 -33.53 -0.79 -8.51
C PRO A 492 -32.41 -1.51 -9.26
N ILE A 493 -31.79 -2.49 -8.60
CA ILE A 493 -30.71 -3.29 -9.19
C ILE A 493 -31.28 -4.11 -10.35
N PRO A 494 -30.72 -4.01 -11.58
CA PRO A 494 -31.18 -4.80 -12.71
C PRO A 494 -31.04 -6.30 -12.44
N SER A 495 -32.03 -7.09 -12.87
CA SER A 495 -32.01 -8.55 -12.70
C SER A 495 -31.02 -9.26 -13.63
N SER A 496 -30.67 -8.66 -14.77
CA SER A 496 -29.67 -9.24 -15.68
C SER A 496 -28.23 -8.85 -15.28
N PRO A 497 -27.28 -9.79 -15.31
CA PRO A 497 -25.89 -9.53 -14.92
C PRO A 497 -25.24 -8.45 -15.77
N GLU A 498 -25.54 -8.45 -17.06
CA GLU A 498 -24.98 -7.55 -18.06
C GLU A 498 -25.41 -6.11 -17.81
N LEU A 499 -26.71 -5.88 -17.56
CA LEU A 499 -27.22 -4.55 -17.21
C LEU A 499 -26.71 -4.10 -15.85
N ALA A 500 -26.57 -5.02 -14.88
CA ALA A 500 -25.99 -4.69 -13.58
C ALA A 500 -24.53 -4.21 -13.71
N LYS A 501 -23.70 -4.85 -14.56
CA LYS A 501 -22.31 -4.42 -14.85
C LYS A 501 -22.27 -2.98 -15.37
N PHE A 502 -23.13 -2.65 -16.34
CA PHE A 502 -23.25 -1.27 -16.86
C PHE A 502 -23.77 -0.29 -15.82
N HIS A 503 -24.80 -0.68 -15.06
CA HIS A 503 -25.46 0.17 -14.08
C HIS A 503 -24.50 0.63 -12.98
N PHE A 504 -23.63 -0.27 -12.50
CA PHE A 504 -22.62 0.08 -11.50
C PHE A 504 -21.46 0.89 -12.09
N LEU A 505 -20.97 0.55 -13.28
CA LEU A 505 -19.72 1.10 -13.80
C LEU A 505 -19.87 2.42 -14.56
N MET A 506 -20.96 2.62 -15.30
CA MET A 506 -21.13 3.81 -16.14
C MET A 506 -21.13 5.13 -15.35
N PRO A 507 -21.89 5.26 -14.25
CA PRO A 507 -21.90 6.50 -13.47
C PRO A 507 -20.50 6.82 -12.92
N LEU A 508 -19.78 5.80 -12.45
CA LEU A 508 -18.42 5.91 -11.95
C LEU A 508 -17.46 6.42 -13.03
N LEU A 509 -17.50 5.80 -14.20
CA LEU A 509 -16.62 6.15 -15.31
C LEU A 509 -16.92 7.58 -15.81
N LEU A 510 -18.19 7.96 -15.95
CA LEU A 510 -18.57 9.31 -16.36
C LEU A 510 -18.08 10.38 -15.39
N ILE A 511 -18.20 10.16 -14.09
CA ILE A 511 -17.69 11.09 -13.07
C ILE A 511 -16.17 11.15 -13.12
N SER A 512 -15.50 10.00 -13.26
CA SER A 512 -14.04 9.96 -13.38
C SER A 512 -13.53 10.71 -14.61
N ILE A 513 -14.21 10.61 -15.76
CA ILE A 513 -13.92 11.40 -16.98
C ILE A 513 -14.17 12.88 -16.71
N GLY A 514 -15.30 13.21 -16.07
CA GLY A 514 -15.68 14.56 -15.70
C GLY A 514 -14.66 15.24 -14.78
N ILE A 515 -13.96 14.47 -13.94
CA ILE A 515 -12.85 14.97 -13.12
C ILE A 515 -11.53 15.01 -13.93
N ALA A 516 -11.26 14.00 -14.76
CA ALA A 516 -10.01 13.87 -15.49
C ALA A 516 -9.76 15.00 -16.49
N LEU A 517 -10.77 15.36 -17.29
CA LEU A 517 -10.61 16.36 -18.35
C LEU A 517 -10.28 17.76 -17.79
N PRO A 518 -11.03 18.32 -16.82
CA PRO A 518 -10.69 19.61 -16.23
C PRO A 518 -9.35 19.58 -15.52
N LEU A 519 -9.04 18.50 -14.81
CA LEU A 519 -7.81 18.39 -14.03
C LEU A 519 -6.58 18.36 -14.95
N LEU A 520 -6.62 17.59 -16.04
CA LEU A 520 -5.57 17.57 -17.05
C LEU A 520 -5.43 18.94 -17.73
N PHE A 521 -6.54 19.59 -18.10
CA PHE A 521 -6.53 20.91 -18.73
C PHE A 521 -5.92 21.99 -17.82
N LEU A 522 -6.36 22.06 -16.57
CA LEU A 522 -5.84 23.01 -15.57
C LEU A 522 -4.37 22.72 -15.24
N GLY A 523 -4.01 21.43 -15.13
CA GLY A 523 -2.64 20.98 -14.93
C GLY A 523 -1.71 21.46 -16.04
N LEU A 524 -2.08 21.23 -17.29
CA LEU A 524 -1.31 21.67 -18.46
C LEU A 524 -1.15 23.20 -18.51
N LYS A 525 -2.24 23.94 -18.22
CA LYS A 525 -2.21 25.40 -18.18
C LYS A 525 -1.32 25.93 -17.05
N LYS A 526 -1.28 25.26 -15.91
CA LYS A 526 -0.38 25.64 -14.81
C LYS A 526 1.07 25.30 -15.13
N LEU A 527 1.34 24.10 -15.63
CA LEU A 527 2.69 23.65 -15.96
C LEU A 527 3.36 24.54 -17.03
N SER A 528 2.59 25.06 -17.99
CA SER A 528 3.12 26.02 -18.98
C SER A 528 3.51 27.37 -18.38
N LYS A 529 2.95 27.74 -17.22
CA LYS A 529 3.22 28.98 -16.50
C LYS A 529 4.27 28.88 -15.39
N ILE A 530 4.66 27.66 -14.97
CA ILE A 530 5.66 27.48 -13.91
C ILE A 530 7.03 27.92 -14.43
N GLU A 531 7.65 28.88 -13.72
CA GLU A 531 9.04 29.32 -13.84
C GLU A 531 9.93 28.61 -12.82
#